data_AF-A0A6V7KYF2-F1
#
_entry.id   AF-A0A6V7KYF2-F1
#
_cell.length_a   1.000
_cell.length_b   1.000
_cell.length_c   1.000
_cell.angle_alpha   90.00
_cell.angle_beta   90.00
_cell.angle_gamma   90.00
#
_symmetry.space_group_name_H-M   'P 1'
#
loop_
_entity.id
_entity.type
_entity.pdbx_description
1 polymer ?
#
loop_
_entity_poly.entity_id
_entity_poly.type
_entity_poly.pdbx_seq_one_letter_code
_entity_poly.pdbx_strand_id
1 'polypeptide(L)' 'CSASCNGGTQERTVRCIENGLESSKCQLKSKPIGRKQCNTFPCRNDTSYKVPN' A
#
# COMPACT_ATOMS: atom_id res chain seq x y z
N CYS A 1 0.29 -7.43 0.38
CA CYS A 1 -0.72 -6.87 1.28
C CYS A 1 -0.71 -7.67 2.57
N SER A 2 -0.87 -7.04 3.74
CA SER A 2 -0.84 -7.71 5.05
C SER A 2 -2.06 -8.58 5.32
N ALA A 3 -3.19 -8.30 4.65
CA ALA A 3 -4.41 -9.08 4.73
C ALA A 3 -4.91 -9.39 3.32
N SER A 4 -5.59 -10.52 3.14
CA SER A 4 -6.20 -10.92 1.88
C SER A 4 -7.61 -10.36 1.68
N CYS A 5 -8.27 -9.88 2.73
CA CYS A 5 -9.60 -9.26 2.75
C CYS A 5 -9.75 -8.41 4.02
N ASN A 6 -10.88 -7.71 4.19
CA ASN A 6 -11.21 -6.80 5.31
C ASN A 6 -10.25 -5.61 5.50
N GLY A 7 -9.47 -5.29 4.47
CA GLY A 7 -8.48 -4.23 4.54
C GLY A 7 -7.17 -4.71 5.16
N GLY A 8 -6.11 -4.62 4.37
CA GLY A 8 -4.74 -4.73 4.81
C GLY A 8 -3.94 -3.49 4.42
N THR A 9 -2.68 -3.50 4.81
CA THR A 9 -1.70 -2.50 4.39
C THR A 9 -0.61 -3.18 3.58
N GLN A 10 -0.10 -2.51 2.57
CA GLN A 10 1.14 -2.90 1.90
C GLN A 10 2.12 -1.74 1.95
N GLU A 11 3.38 -2.08 2.18
CA GLU A 11 4.47 -1.13 2.24
C GLU A 11 5.57 -1.53 1.26
N ARG A 12 6.23 -0.53 0.69
CA ARG A 12 7.44 -0.66 -0.12
C ARG A 12 8.48 0.33 0.36
N THR A 13 9.74 -0.06 0.26
CA THR A 13 10.84 0.87 0.48
C THR A 13 10.93 1.82 -0.70
N VAL A 14 10.96 3.12 -0.40
CA VAL A 14 11.20 4.17 -1.39
C VAL A 14 12.57 4.75 -1.11
N ARG A 15 13.45 4.63 -2.09
CA ARG A 15 14.82 5.15 -2.02
C ARG A 15 15.08 6.05 -3.20
N CYS A 16 16.05 6.92 -3.02
CA CYS A 16 16.43 7.90 -4.00
C CYS A 16 17.76 7.50 -4.60
N ILE A 17 17.80 7.39 -5.91
CA ILE A 17 18.94 6.85 -6.64
C ILE A 17 19.42 7.91 -7.64
N GLU A 18 20.72 8.21 -7.62
CA GLU A 18 21.42 9.09 -8.56
C GLU A 18 22.61 8.31 -9.12
N ASN A 19 22.67 8.12 -10.44
CA ASN A 19 23.72 7.34 -11.12
C ASN A 19 23.92 5.90 -10.56
N GLY A 20 22.82 5.26 -10.14
CA GLY A 20 22.86 3.90 -9.58
C GLY A 20 23.26 3.81 -8.11
N LEU A 21 23.52 4.94 -7.45
CA LEU A 21 23.85 5.01 -6.03
C LEU A 21 22.75 5.69 -5.23
N GLU A 22 22.60 5.27 -3.97
CA GLU A 22 21.69 5.92 -3.02
C GLU A 22 22.10 7.39 -2.82
N SER A 23 21.13 8.29 -2.87
CA SER A 23 21.34 9.74 -2.77
C SER A 23 20.19 10.39 -2.00
N SER A 24 20.49 11.45 -1.26
CA SER A 24 19.47 12.22 -0.52
C SER A 24 18.92 13.41 -1.31
N LYS A 25 19.32 13.59 -2.59
CA LYS A 25 19.03 14.80 -3.39
C LYS A 25 17.68 14.78 -4.12
N CYS A 26 16.86 13.76 -3.93
CA CYS A 26 15.56 13.66 -4.60
C CYS A 26 14.54 14.68 -4.06
N GLN A 27 13.66 15.15 -4.94
CA GLN A 27 12.59 16.06 -4.55
C GLN A 27 11.54 15.33 -3.69
N LEU A 28 11.34 15.79 -2.46
CA LEU A 28 10.34 15.22 -1.53
C LEU A 28 8.91 15.24 -2.10
N LYS A 29 8.56 16.26 -2.89
CA LYS A 29 7.26 16.35 -3.56
C LYS A 29 7.02 15.22 -4.57
N SER A 30 8.10 14.68 -5.13
CA SER A 30 8.06 13.58 -6.09
C SER A 30 8.19 12.21 -5.41
N LYS A 31 8.32 12.17 -4.07
CA LYS A 31 8.45 10.92 -3.32
C LYS A 31 7.17 10.09 -3.50
N PRO A 32 7.26 8.89 -4.09
CA PRO A 32 6.11 8.04 -4.25
C PRO A 32 5.56 7.56 -2.91
N ILE A 33 4.27 7.22 -2.88
CA ILE A 33 3.64 6.61 -1.70
C ILE A 33 4.35 5.29 -1.38
N GLY A 34 4.87 5.19 -0.15
CA GLY A 34 5.54 4.01 0.38
C GLY A 34 4.57 3.01 1.02
N ARG A 35 3.45 3.50 1.58
CA ARG A 35 2.44 2.68 2.27
C ARG A 35 1.06 2.97 1.71
N LYS A 36 0.32 1.92 1.35
CA LYS A 36 -1.09 2.07 0.92
C LYS A 36 -1.97 0.97 1.49
N GLN A 37 -3.26 1.27 1.59
CA GLN A 37 -4.27 0.28 1.89
C GLN A 37 -4.48 -0.66 0.69
N CYS A 38 -4.87 -1.89 0.96
CA CYS A 38 -5.14 -2.91 -0.04
C CYS A 38 -6.18 -3.88 0.47
N ASN A 39 -6.80 -4.64 -0.45
CA ASN A 39 -7.76 -5.70 -0.12
C ASN A 39 -8.87 -5.23 0.83
N THR A 40 -9.41 -4.03 0.61
CA THR A 40 -10.49 -3.40 1.41
C THR A 40 -11.85 -4.05 1.19
N PHE A 41 -11.94 -5.04 0.30
CA PHE A 41 -13.13 -5.83 0.12
C PHE A 41 -13.32 -6.78 1.32
N PRO A 42 -14.57 -7.07 1.69
CA PRO A 42 -14.85 -7.93 2.82
C PRO A 42 -14.50 -9.40 2.56
N CYS A 43 -14.22 -10.14 3.63
CA CYS A 43 -14.00 -11.57 3.55
C CYS A 43 -15.32 -12.30 3.24
N ARG A 44 -15.25 -13.46 2.55
CA ARG A 44 -16.44 -14.23 2.15
C ARG A 44 -17.33 -14.67 3.31
N ASN A 45 -16.75 -14.85 4.50
CA ASN A 45 -17.46 -15.26 5.72
C ASN A 45 -17.67 -14.09 6.68
N ASP A 46 -17.43 -12.85 6.22
CA ASP A 46 -17.63 -11.68 7.05
C ASP A 46 -19.13 -11.44 7.25
N THR A 47 -19.62 -11.68 8.47
CA THR A 47 -21.03 -11.52 8.84
C THR A 47 -21.51 -10.07 8.78
N SER A 48 -20.59 -9.10 8.61
CA SER A 48 -20.91 -7.69 8.38
C SER A 48 -21.07 -7.34 6.90
N TYR A 49 -20.66 -8.20 5.96
CA TYR A 49 -20.96 -8.01 4.54
C TYR A 49 -22.42 -8.37 4.26
N LYS A 50 -23.30 -7.37 4.42
CA LYS A 50 -24.66 -7.45 3.89
C LYS A 50 -24.52 -7.61 2.38
N VAL A 51 -24.87 -8.79 1.86
CA VAL A 51 -24.98 -9.03 0.41
C VAL A 51 -25.90 -7.94 -0.15
N PRO A 52 -25.40 -7.03 -1.00
CA PRO A 52 -26.30 -6.10 -1.68
C PRO A 52 -27.25 -6.94 -2.54
N ASN A 53 -28.56 -6.74 -2.31
CA ASN A 53 -29.65 -7.32 -3.09
C ASN A 53 -29.55 -6.80 -4.53
#